data_AF-A0A661J3Z0-F1
#
_entry.id   AF-A0A661J3Z0-F1
#
_cell.length_a   1.000
_cell.length_b   1.000
_cell.length_c   1.000
_cell.angle_alpha   90.00
_cell.angle_beta   90.00
_cell.angle_gamma   90.00
#
_symmetry.space_group_name_H-M   'P 1'
#
loop_
_entity.id
_entity.type
_entity.pdbx_description
1 polymer ?
#
loop_
_entity_poly.entity_id
_entity_poly.type
_entity_poly.pdbx_seq_one_letter_code
_entity_poly.pdbx_strand_id
1 'polypeptide(L)'
;MSEKQEQEEEPMNQAFLFAAKSLEFVQKLRVAAQVRRAHLARQEKKDQITELVETKARELEDILNDWIRDQVTEHPAYEWFSQVKGVGTLNIGKVLAYIDIEEADTISSLWKYAGYGVTNGKGDRPVPGKKLCFNRKLKTMCYRLGTSLIRAKGAYYDYYVREKKRIERKAEEKGLKIVSGKETEGTISKGHINMMARRKMMKLFLAHLWLVWREALGLPITKPYAHQMMGHDGYIDPWKMVEGGGA
;
A
#
# COMPACT_ATOMS: atom_id res chain seq x y z
N MET A 1 42.16 22.51 19.28
CA MET A 1 40.96 21.80 19.78
C MET A 1 39.95 21.78 18.66
N SER A 2 39.80 20.64 17.99
CA SER A 2 38.87 20.50 16.87
C SER A 2 37.47 20.35 17.44
N GLU A 3 36.62 21.34 17.22
CA GLU A 3 35.17 21.23 17.43
C GLU A 3 34.68 20.07 16.56
N LYS A 4 34.22 18.99 17.20
CA LYS A 4 33.40 17.99 16.52
C LYS A 4 32.09 18.69 16.18
N GLN A 5 31.89 19.00 14.91
CA GLN A 5 30.58 19.35 14.39
C GLN A 5 29.66 18.17 14.70
N GLU A 6 28.72 18.35 15.62
CA GLU A 6 27.57 17.45 15.74
C GLU A 6 26.86 17.46 14.38
N GLN A 7 26.97 16.36 13.66
CA GLN A 7 26.28 16.19 12.39
C GLN A 7 24.80 16.08 12.70
N GLU A 8 24.00 17.08 12.30
CA GLU A 8 22.55 17.00 12.36
C GLU A 8 22.08 15.74 11.61
N GLU A 9 21.41 14.83 12.32
CA GLU A 9 20.90 13.60 11.73
C GLU A 9 19.75 13.90 10.76
N GLU A 10 19.73 13.20 9.62
CA GLU A 10 18.67 13.32 8.62
C GLU A 10 17.31 12.94 9.25
N PRO A 11 16.20 13.67 8.95
CA PRO A 11 14.89 13.33 9.49
C PRO A 11 14.55 11.86 9.24
N MET A 12 14.12 11.16 10.29
CA MET A 12 13.85 9.71 10.27
C MET A 12 12.98 9.26 9.08
N ASN A 13 12.01 10.08 8.66
CA ASN A 13 11.16 9.81 7.50
C ASN A 13 11.97 9.70 6.18
N GLN A 14 13.01 10.52 6.00
CA GLN A 14 13.87 10.50 4.81
C GLN A 14 14.75 9.24 4.78
N ALA A 15 15.33 8.86 5.92
CA ALA A 15 16.07 7.61 6.06
C ALA A 15 15.18 6.39 5.78
N PHE A 16 13.94 6.39 6.29
CA PHE A 16 12.99 5.30 6.04
C PHE A 16 12.60 5.19 4.56
N LEU A 17 12.31 6.33 3.93
CA LEU A 17 12.04 6.39 2.50
C LEU A 17 13.25 5.91 1.67
N PHE A 18 14.46 6.29 2.06
CA PHE A 18 15.69 5.86 1.40
C PHE A 18 15.88 4.34 1.51
N ALA A 19 15.79 3.77 2.71
CA ALA A 19 15.90 2.33 2.92
C ALA A 19 14.85 1.55 2.12
N ALA A 20 13.59 1.99 2.11
CA ALA A 20 12.52 1.36 1.34
C ALA A 20 12.79 1.39 -0.17
N LYS A 21 13.29 2.51 -0.70
CA LYS A 21 13.71 2.65 -2.11
C LYS A 21 14.89 1.75 -2.43
N SER A 22 15.92 1.76 -1.59
CA SER A 22 17.12 0.94 -1.72
C SER A 22 16.77 -0.55 -1.73
N LEU A 23 15.88 -0.99 -0.84
CA LEU A 23 15.39 -2.36 -0.80
C LEU A 23 14.72 -2.76 -2.13
N GLU A 24 13.94 -1.88 -2.76
CA GLU A 24 13.37 -2.18 -4.08
C GLU A 24 14.43 -2.35 -5.18
N PHE A 25 15.48 -1.53 -5.18
CA PHE A 25 16.56 -1.64 -6.15
C PHE A 25 17.34 -2.95 -5.96
N VAL A 26 17.69 -3.27 -4.71
CA VAL A 26 18.41 -4.49 -4.35
C VAL A 26 17.58 -5.73 -4.69
N GLN A 27 16.29 -5.74 -4.39
CA GLN A 27 15.39 -6.84 -4.76
C GLN A 27 15.36 -7.08 -6.28
N LYS A 28 15.34 -6.02 -7.09
CA LYS A 28 15.38 -6.16 -8.55
C LYS A 28 16.71 -6.72 -9.04
N LEU A 29 17.83 -6.24 -8.48
CA LEU A 29 19.17 -6.73 -8.80
C LEU A 29 19.28 -8.23 -8.45
N ARG A 30 18.84 -8.62 -7.25
CA ARG A 30 18.83 -10.01 -6.80
C ARG A 30 17.99 -10.90 -7.70
N VAL A 31 16.77 -10.47 -8.06
CA VAL A 31 15.89 -11.23 -8.94
C VAL A 31 16.50 -11.39 -10.34
N ALA A 32 17.12 -10.33 -10.88
CA ALA A 32 17.80 -10.41 -12.18
C ALA A 32 18.97 -11.41 -12.15
N ALA A 33 19.81 -11.36 -11.10
CA ALA A 33 20.90 -12.30 -10.91
C ALA A 33 20.40 -13.74 -10.75
N GLN A 34 19.36 -13.97 -9.94
CA GLN A 34 18.76 -15.28 -9.73
C GLN A 34 18.19 -15.87 -11.03
N VAL A 35 17.49 -15.05 -11.83
CA VAL A 35 16.94 -15.48 -13.13
C VAL A 35 18.06 -15.85 -14.09
N ARG A 36 19.12 -15.04 -14.15
CA ARG A 36 20.29 -15.33 -14.98
C ARG A 36 20.99 -16.61 -14.53
N ARG A 37 21.21 -16.81 -13.23
CA ARG A 37 21.81 -18.03 -12.68
C ARG A 37 20.99 -19.26 -13.05
N ALA A 38 19.66 -19.19 -12.90
CA ALA A 38 18.76 -20.28 -13.28
C ALA A 38 18.82 -20.60 -14.79
N HIS A 39 19.00 -19.59 -15.65
CA HIS A 39 19.18 -19.80 -17.08
C HIS A 39 20.52 -20.45 -17.43
N LEU A 40 21.63 -20.00 -16.80
CA LEU A 40 22.96 -20.57 -17.00
C LEU A 40 23.03 -22.03 -16.53
N ALA A 41 22.40 -22.34 -15.39
CA ALA A 41 22.35 -23.70 -14.85
C ALA A 41 21.72 -24.70 -15.82
N ARG A 42 20.71 -24.29 -16.61
CA ARG A 42 20.09 -25.14 -17.65
C ARG A 42 21.02 -25.41 -18.84
N GLN A 43 22.03 -24.58 -19.03
CA GLN A 43 23.07 -24.77 -20.05
C GLN A 43 24.34 -25.40 -19.46
N GLU A 44 24.28 -25.89 -18.22
CA GLU A 44 25.44 -26.42 -17.49
C GLU A 44 26.60 -25.42 -17.35
N LYS A 45 26.29 -24.12 -17.41
CA LYS A 45 27.23 -23.01 -17.27
C LYS A 45 27.13 -22.38 -15.89
N LYS A 46 28.24 -21.84 -15.42
CA LYS A 46 28.33 -20.99 -14.22
C LYS A 46 29.03 -19.69 -14.55
N ASP A 47 28.66 -18.64 -13.82
CA ASP A 47 29.25 -17.31 -13.96
C ASP A 47 29.48 -16.74 -12.57
N GLN A 48 30.75 -16.55 -12.21
CA GLN A 48 31.16 -16.13 -10.87
C GLN A 48 30.60 -14.75 -10.50
N ILE A 49 30.48 -13.85 -11.47
CA ILE A 49 29.92 -12.51 -11.25
C ILE A 49 28.43 -12.61 -10.93
N THR A 50 27.67 -13.43 -11.66
CA THR A 50 26.25 -13.65 -11.36
C THR A 50 26.04 -14.20 -9.94
N GLU A 51 26.86 -15.16 -9.51
CA GLU A 51 26.80 -15.73 -8.16
C GLU A 51 27.20 -14.71 -7.07
N LEU A 52 28.25 -13.93 -7.30
CA LEU A 52 28.69 -12.86 -6.41
C LEU A 52 27.59 -11.79 -6.26
N VAL A 53 27.01 -11.33 -7.37
CA VAL A 53 25.95 -10.30 -7.37
C VAL A 53 24.71 -10.82 -6.66
N GLU A 54 24.29 -12.08 -6.89
CA GLU A 54 23.17 -12.66 -6.16
C GLU A 54 23.44 -12.69 -4.65
N THR A 55 24.65 -13.10 -4.25
CA THR A 55 25.05 -13.22 -2.84
C THR A 55 25.07 -11.86 -2.16
N LYS A 56 25.75 -10.87 -2.75
CA LYS A 56 25.82 -9.51 -2.18
C LYS A 56 24.49 -8.78 -2.18
N ALA A 57 23.65 -9.02 -3.19
CA ALA A 57 22.29 -8.47 -3.18
C ALA A 57 21.41 -9.11 -2.10
N ARG A 58 21.59 -10.40 -1.77
CA ARG A 58 20.90 -11.05 -0.65
C ARG A 58 21.34 -10.47 0.70
N GLU A 59 22.65 -10.38 0.93
CA GLU A 59 23.19 -9.80 2.17
C GLU A 59 22.64 -8.39 2.43
N LEU A 60 22.65 -7.52 1.40
CA LEU A 60 22.12 -6.17 1.51
C LEU A 60 20.59 -6.13 1.64
N GLU A 61 19.88 -7.04 0.98
CA GLU A 61 18.43 -7.18 1.13
C GLU A 61 18.06 -7.52 2.59
N ASP A 62 18.80 -8.43 3.23
CA ASP A 62 18.56 -8.84 4.61
C ASP A 62 18.83 -7.68 5.59
N ILE A 63 19.95 -6.97 5.44
CA ILE A 63 20.27 -5.77 6.24
C ILE A 63 19.14 -4.73 6.16
N LEU A 64 18.68 -4.42 4.95
CA LEU A 64 17.61 -3.44 4.74
C LEU A 64 16.26 -3.93 5.25
N ASN A 65 15.99 -5.23 5.15
CA ASN A 65 14.77 -5.83 5.66
C ASN A 65 14.71 -5.72 7.19
N ASP A 66 15.80 -6.03 7.89
CA ASP A 66 15.85 -5.98 9.35
C ASP A 66 15.69 -4.55 9.86
N TRP A 67 16.45 -3.60 9.28
CA TRP A 67 16.30 -2.19 9.63
C TRP A 67 14.86 -1.68 9.40
N ILE A 68 14.23 -2.03 8.26
CA ILE A 68 12.83 -1.67 8.00
C ILE A 68 11.87 -2.32 9.02
N ARG A 69 12.15 -3.54 9.48
CA ARG A 69 11.31 -4.19 10.49
C ARG A 69 11.36 -3.43 11.80
N ASP A 70 12.54 -3.01 12.23
CA ASP A 70 12.72 -2.24 13.47
C ASP A 70 11.93 -0.93 13.41
N GLN A 71 12.04 -0.19 12.31
CA GLN A 71 11.27 1.04 12.10
C GLN A 71 9.76 0.82 12.09
N VAL A 72 9.30 -0.32 11.56
CA VAL A 72 7.87 -0.66 11.55
C VAL A 72 7.40 -1.03 12.95
N THR A 73 8.19 -1.75 13.75
CA THR A 73 7.83 -2.14 15.13
C THR A 73 7.77 -0.96 16.08
N GLU A 74 8.57 0.08 15.85
CA GLU A 74 8.57 1.32 16.64
C GLU A 74 7.51 2.34 16.16
N HIS A 75 6.83 2.05 15.06
CA HIS A 75 5.89 2.99 14.46
C HIS A 75 4.68 3.26 15.38
N PRO A 76 4.20 4.53 15.50
CA PRO A 76 3.10 4.88 16.41
C PRO A 76 1.80 4.06 16.22
N ALA A 77 1.48 3.74 14.96
CA ALA A 77 0.31 2.91 14.61
C ALA A 77 0.56 1.39 14.64
N TYR A 78 1.72 0.92 15.11
CA TYR A 78 2.13 -0.50 15.05
C TYR A 78 1.16 -1.43 15.75
N GLU A 79 0.69 -1.04 16.94
CA GLU A 79 -0.26 -1.82 17.73
C GLU A 79 -1.48 -2.22 16.89
N TRP A 80 -2.01 -1.29 16.11
CA TRP A 80 -3.18 -1.55 15.27
C TRP A 80 -2.85 -2.40 14.04
N PHE A 81 -1.92 -1.96 13.18
CA PHE A 81 -1.76 -2.64 11.89
C PHE A 81 -1.08 -4.00 12.02
N SER A 82 -0.35 -4.27 13.11
CA SER A 82 0.22 -5.59 13.39
C SER A 82 -0.85 -6.66 13.65
N GLN A 83 -2.04 -6.25 14.11
CA GLN A 83 -3.19 -7.14 14.36
C GLN A 83 -4.11 -7.29 13.14
N VAL A 84 -3.87 -6.55 12.06
CA VAL A 84 -4.68 -6.64 10.83
C VAL A 84 -4.22 -7.83 10.00
N LYS A 85 -5.09 -8.83 9.84
CA LYS A 85 -4.81 -10.02 9.03
C LYS A 85 -4.40 -9.66 7.60
N GLY A 86 -3.22 -10.13 7.20
CA GLY A 86 -2.68 -9.92 5.85
C GLY A 86 -1.80 -8.67 5.70
N VAL A 87 -1.60 -7.90 6.78
CA VAL A 87 -0.55 -6.88 6.84
C VAL A 87 0.74 -7.54 7.28
N GLY A 88 1.75 -7.54 6.41
CA GLY A 88 3.09 -8.04 6.74
C GLY A 88 4.08 -6.88 6.89
N THR A 89 5.01 -6.98 7.85
CA THR A 89 5.94 -5.92 8.26
C THR A 89 6.62 -5.22 7.09
N LEU A 90 7.23 -5.96 6.17
CA LEU A 90 7.93 -5.37 5.01
C LEU A 90 6.98 -4.70 4.00
N ASN A 91 5.77 -5.23 3.82
CA ASN A 91 4.82 -4.66 2.86
C ASN A 91 4.20 -3.36 3.40
N ILE A 92 3.88 -3.31 4.70
CA ILE A 92 3.39 -2.09 5.33
C ILE A 92 4.50 -1.05 5.49
N GLY A 93 5.73 -1.45 5.82
CA GLY A 93 6.87 -0.53 5.89
C GLY A 93 7.10 0.22 4.57
N LYS A 94 6.95 -0.47 3.43
CA LYS A 94 7.00 0.18 2.10
C LYS A 94 5.84 1.14 1.81
N VAL A 95 4.73 1.08 2.54
CA VAL A 95 3.64 2.06 2.47
C VAL A 95 3.95 3.23 3.39
N LEU A 96 4.30 2.94 4.65
CA LEU A 96 4.62 3.93 5.69
C LEU A 96 5.75 4.86 5.25
N ALA A 97 6.83 4.30 4.70
CA ALA A 97 8.00 5.05 4.26
C ALA A 97 7.71 6.16 3.23
N TYR A 98 6.56 6.13 2.55
CA TYR A 98 6.19 7.15 1.57
C TYR A 98 5.23 8.22 2.10
N ILE A 99 4.64 7.99 3.27
CA ILE A 99 3.60 8.84 3.84
C ILE A 99 4.24 9.73 4.89
N ASP A 100 4.15 11.03 4.68
CA ASP A 100 4.29 11.98 5.76
C ASP A 100 2.89 12.23 6.35
N ILE A 101 2.70 11.81 7.61
CA ILE A 101 1.40 11.91 8.25
C ILE A 101 1.08 13.33 8.70
N GLU A 102 2.09 14.17 8.95
CA GLU A 102 1.91 15.56 9.36
C GLU A 102 1.44 16.41 8.18
N GLU A 103 2.02 16.17 6.99
CA GLU A 103 1.56 16.79 5.73
C GLU A 103 0.15 16.30 5.31
N ALA A 104 -0.23 15.09 5.70
CA ALA A 104 -1.55 14.51 5.43
C ALA A 104 -2.60 15.01 6.44
N ASP A 105 -2.91 16.29 6.42
CA ASP A 105 -3.91 16.98 7.26
C ASP A 105 -5.33 16.39 7.21
N THR A 106 -5.70 15.77 6.09
CA THR A 106 -7.01 15.19 5.81
C THR A 106 -6.86 13.83 5.15
N ILE A 107 -7.84 12.94 5.39
CA ILE A 107 -7.87 11.66 4.68
C ILE A 107 -7.98 11.84 3.15
N SER A 108 -8.61 12.92 2.69
CA SER A 108 -8.72 13.23 1.27
C SER A 108 -7.38 13.58 0.64
N SER A 109 -6.50 14.32 1.35
CA SER A 109 -5.15 14.63 0.87
C SER A 109 -4.30 13.36 0.79
N LEU A 110 -4.35 12.49 1.81
CA LEU A 110 -3.69 11.18 1.77
C LEU A 110 -4.18 10.31 0.62
N TRP A 111 -5.49 10.19 0.42
CA TRP A 111 -6.04 9.41 -0.69
C TRP A 111 -5.60 9.96 -2.04
N LYS A 112 -5.60 11.29 -2.23
CA LYS A 112 -5.11 11.92 -3.46
C LYS A 112 -3.65 11.55 -3.69
N TYR A 113 -2.79 11.75 -2.69
CA TYR A 113 -1.37 11.43 -2.77
C TYR A 113 -1.10 9.93 -3.04
N ALA A 114 -1.84 9.03 -2.40
CA ALA A 114 -1.75 7.59 -2.61
C ALA A 114 -2.40 7.08 -3.93
N GLY A 115 -3.03 7.96 -4.70
CA GLY A 115 -3.65 7.63 -5.98
C GLY A 115 -5.04 6.98 -5.90
N TYR A 116 -5.72 7.21 -4.78
CA TYR A 116 -7.11 6.85 -4.44
C TYR A 116 -8.04 8.07 -4.35
N GLY A 117 -7.57 9.24 -4.78
CA GLY A 117 -8.34 10.47 -4.94
C GLY A 117 -9.41 10.39 -6.02
N VAL A 118 -10.42 11.23 -5.90
CA VAL A 118 -11.52 11.41 -6.87
C VAL A 118 -11.56 12.88 -7.25
N THR A 119 -11.45 13.17 -8.54
CA THR A 119 -11.57 14.52 -9.11
C THR A 119 -12.75 14.53 -10.07
N ASN A 120 -13.71 15.45 -9.89
CA ASN A 120 -14.92 15.58 -10.72
C ASN A 120 -15.72 14.26 -10.85
N GLY A 121 -15.89 13.55 -9.74
CA GLY A 121 -16.62 12.28 -9.69
C GLY A 121 -15.92 11.09 -10.34
N LYS A 122 -14.71 11.27 -10.90
CA LYS A 122 -13.91 10.21 -11.53
C LYS A 122 -12.62 9.97 -10.75
N GLY A 123 -12.20 8.71 -10.67
CA GLY A 123 -10.92 8.37 -10.05
C GLY A 123 -9.76 8.98 -10.83
N ASP A 124 -8.76 9.49 -10.12
CA ASP A 124 -7.61 10.15 -10.74
C ASP A 124 -6.87 9.25 -11.73
N ARG A 125 -6.59 9.79 -12.93
CA ARG A 125 -5.90 9.08 -14.02
C ARG A 125 -4.72 9.91 -14.54
N PRO A 126 -3.60 9.27 -14.91
CA PRO A 126 -2.54 9.94 -15.64
C PRO A 126 -3.08 10.59 -16.92
N VAL A 127 -2.75 11.86 -17.14
CA VAL A 127 -3.03 12.57 -18.38
C VAL A 127 -1.70 12.75 -19.11
N PRO A 128 -1.56 12.32 -20.37
CA PRO A 128 -0.34 12.52 -21.15
C PRO A 128 0.10 14.00 -21.12
N GLY A 129 1.40 14.24 -20.92
CA GLY A 129 1.96 15.59 -20.85
C GLY A 129 1.72 16.38 -19.55
N LYS A 130 0.95 15.84 -18.58
CA LYS A 130 0.74 16.50 -17.28
C LYS A 130 1.49 15.79 -16.16
N LYS A 131 1.96 16.56 -15.17
CA LYS A 131 2.50 16.01 -13.92
C LYS A 131 1.43 15.14 -13.24
N LEU A 132 1.86 13.99 -12.73
CA LEU A 132 0.96 13.09 -12.01
C LEU A 132 0.44 13.76 -10.74
N CYS A 133 -0.84 13.56 -10.46
CA CYS A 133 -1.50 14.06 -9.26
C CYS A 133 -1.30 13.17 -8.02
N PHE A 134 -0.55 12.06 -8.16
CA PHE A 134 -0.33 11.09 -7.08
C PHE A 134 1.07 10.44 -7.18
N ASN A 135 1.53 9.86 -6.07
CA ASN A 135 2.77 9.11 -6.00
C ASN A 135 2.57 7.69 -6.58
N ARG A 136 3.18 7.40 -7.73
CA ARG A 136 3.07 6.10 -8.41
C ARG A 136 3.60 4.95 -7.57
N LYS A 137 4.69 5.16 -6.81
CA LYS A 137 5.31 4.12 -6.00
C LYS A 137 4.43 3.74 -4.82
N LEU A 138 3.95 4.73 -4.08
CA LEU A 138 2.97 4.52 -3.02
C LEU A 138 1.73 3.78 -3.53
N LYS A 139 1.19 4.17 -4.69
CA LYS A 139 0.06 3.46 -5.32
C LYS A 139 0.37 1.99 -5.61
N THR A 140 1.59 1.68 -6.06
CA THR A 140 2.04 0.29 -6.26
C THR A 140 2.18 -0.46 -4.92
N MET A 141 2.69 0.16 -3.87
CA MET A 141 2.79 -0.48 -2.54
C MET A 141 1.41 -0.73 -1.92
N CYS A 142 0.51 0.24 -1.99
CA CYS A 142 -0.89 0.08 -1.60
C CYS A 142 -1.59 -1.02 -2.41
N TYR A 143 -1.27 -1.16 -3.71
CA TYR A 143 -1.71 -2.30 -4.48
C TYR A 143 -1.15 -3.60 -3.86
N ARG A 144 0.16 -3.78 -3.74
CA ARG A 144 0.75 -5.00 -3.15
C ARG A 144 0.14 -5.38 -1.80
N LEU A 145 -0.02 -4.41 -0.91
CA LEU A 145 -0.67 -4.58 0.39
C LEU A 145 -2.13 -5.04 0.23
N GLY A 146 -2.92 -4.38 -0.62
CA GLY A 146 -4.29 -4.81 -0.90
C GLY A 146 -4.40 -6.22 -1.48
N THR A 147 -3.42 -6.68 -2.26
CA THR A 147 -3.39 -8.08 -2.69
C THR A 147 -3.20 -9.01 -1.50
N SER A 148 -2.32 -8.65 -0.56
CA SER A 148 -2.05 -9.41 0.66
C SER A 148 -3.31 -9.54 1.53
N LEU A 149 -4.02 -8.42 1.77
CA LEU A 149 -5.28 -8.39 2.52
C LEU A 149 -6.35 -9.33 1.90
N ILE A 150 -6.50 -9.30 0.57
CA ILE A 150 -7.46 -10.16 -0.12
C ILE A 150 -7.08 -11.65 0.02
N ARG A 151 -5.79 -11.98 -0.06
CA ARG A 151 -5.31 -13.36 0.07
C ARG A 151 -5.46 -13.90 1.49
N ALA A 152 -5.27 -13.04 2.48
CA ALA A 152 -5.32 -13.41 3.88
C ALA A 152 -6.75 -13.71 4.37
N LYS A 153 -7.79 -13.18 3.71
CA LYS A 153 -9.20 -13.41 4.04
C LYS A 153 -9.60 -13.01 5.48
N GLY A 154 -9.20 -11.80 5.90
CA GLY A 154 -9.65 -11.19 7.18
C GLY A 154 -10.79 -10.17 7.01
N ALA A 155 -11.02 -9.31 8.00
CA ALA A 155 -12.12 -8.32 7.98
C ALA A 155 -12.11 -7.40 6.75
N TYR A 156 -10.93 -6.99 6.27
CA TYR A 156 -10.82 -6.21 5.03
C TYR A 156 -11.24 -6.98 3.78
N TYR A 157 -11.02 -8.29 3.75
CA TYR A 157 -11.51 -9.15 2.68
C TYR A 157 -13.04 -9.24 2.72
N ASP A 158 -13.65 -9.35 3.90
CA ASP A 158 -15.11 -9.39 4.01
C ASP A 158 -15.76 -8.09 3.55
N TYR A 159 -15.16 -6.94 3.91
CA TYR A 159 -15.55 -5.64 3.39
C TYR A 159 -15.41 -5.58 1.86
N TYR A 160 -14.29 -6.09 1.32
CA TYR A 160 -14.08 -6.19 -0.13
C TYR A 160 -15.14 -7.05 -0.82
N VAL A 161 -15.51 -8.21 -0.26
CA VAL A 161 -16.55 -9.09 -0.82
C VAL A 161 -17.91 -8.40 -0.79
N ARG A 162 -18.26 -7.73 0.31
CA ARG A 162 -19.50 -6.96 0.46
C ARG A 162 -19.61 -5.87 -0.61
N GLU A 163 -18.54 -5.08 -0.76
CA GLU A 163 -18.52 -4.00 -1.75
C GLU A 163 -18.53 -4.53 -3.18
N LYS A 164 -17.88 -5.66 -3.46
CA LYS A 164 -17.94 -6.32 -4.76
C LYS A 164 -19.38 -6.70 -5.11
N LYS A 165 -20.10 -7.37 -4.21
CA LYS A 165 -21.52 -7.74 -4.40
C LYS A 165 -22.40 -6.50 -4.60
N ARG A 166 -22.15 -5.42 -3.86
CA ARG A 166 -22.89 -4.16 -4.02
C ARG A 166 -22.68 -3.53 -5.39
N ILE A 167 -21.45 -3.57 -5.90
CA ILE A 167 -21.12 -3.06 -7.23
C ILE A 167 -21.76 -3.93 -8.32
N GLU A 168 -21.73 -5.26 -8.16
CA GLU A 168 -22.39 -6.21 -9.08
C GLU A 168 -23.89 -5.90 -9.16
N ARG A 169 -24.59 -5.79 -8.02
CA ARG A 169 -26.01 -5.41 -7.98
C ARG A 169 -26.28 -4.05 -8.65
N LYS A 170 -25.47 -3.03 -8.36
CA LYS A 170 -25.62 -1.69 -8.98
C LYS A 170 -25.37 -1.71 -10.49
N ALA A 171 -24.56 -2.65 -10.99
CA ALA A 171 -24.37 -2.81 -12.42
C ALA A 171 -25.60 -3.45 -13.06
N GLU A 172 -26.17 -4.48 -12.43
CA GLU A 172 -27.41 -5.13 -12.86
C GLU A 172 -28.61 -4.17 -12.85
N GLU A 173 -28.77 -3.37 -11.78
CA GLU A 173 -29.81 -2.32 -11.68
C GLU A 173 -29.70 -1.28 -12.81
N LYS A 174 -28.49 -1.06 -13.34
CA LYS A 174 -28.23 -0.17 -14.49
C LYS A 174 -28.34 -0.87 -15.84
N GLY A 175 -28.75 -2.15 -15.86
CA GLY A 175 -28.86 -2.96 -17.07
C GLY A 175 -27.50 -3.35 -17.68
N LEU A 176 -26.40 -3.24 -16.94
CA LEU A 176 -25.07 -3.59 -17.45
C LEU A 176 -24.84 -5.10 -17.38
N LYS A 177 -24.41 -5.70 -18.50
CA LYS A 177 -24.02 -7.11 -18.55
C LYS A 177 -22.60 -7.31 -18.00
N ILE A 178 -22.46 -8.20 -17.02
CA ILE A 178 -21.15 -8.53 -16.43
C ILE A 178 -20.40 -9.53 -17.33
N VAL A 179 -19.22 -9.14 -17.80
CA VAL A 179 -18.39 -9.94 -18.73
C VAL A 179 -17.02 -10.29 -18.13
N SER A 180 -16.37 -11.34 -18.64
CA SER A 180 -14.99 -11.71 -18.24
C SER A 180 -13.90 -11.01 -19.04
N GLY A 181 -14.24 -10.42 -20.20
CA GLY A 181 -13.30 -9.84 -21.16
C GLY A 181 -13.35 -8.32 -21.25
N LYS A 182 -13.01 -7.80 -22.44
CA LYS A 182 -13.00 -6.37 -22.75
C LYS A 182 -14.40 -5.78 -22.63
N GLU A 183 -14.49 -4.61 -22.01
CA GLU A 183 -15.74 -3.86 -21.88
C GLU A 183 -16.14 -3.23 -23.23
N THR A 184 -17.39 -3.46 -23.62
CA THR A 184 -18.12 -2.77 -24.69
C THR A 184 -19.26 -1.95 -24.08
N GLU A 185 -19.94 -1.16 -24.92
CA GLU A 185 -21.15 -0.45 -24.52
C GLU A 185 -22.17 -1.40 -23.84
N GLY A 186 -22.77 -0.95 -22.74
CA GLY A 186 -23.71 -1.75 -21.95
C GLY A 186 -23.09 -2.89 -21.12
N THR A 187 -21.76 -3.00 -21.03
CA THR A 187 -21.10 -4.08 -20.27
C THR A 187 -20.12 -3.56 -19.22
N ILE A 188 -19.86 -4.39 -18.22
CA ILE A 188 -18.81 -4.15 -17.23
C ILE A 188 -18.03 -5.43 -16.96
N SER A 189 -16.71 -5.34 -16.88
CA SER A 189 -15.87 -6.51 -16.68
C SER A 189 -15.79 -6.91 -15.20
N LYS A 190 -15.70 -8.22 -14.94
CA LYS A 190 -15.38 -8.75 -13.61
C LYS A 190 -14.09 -8.16 -13.05
N GLY A 191 -13.11 -7.89 -13.92
CA GLY A 191 -11.85 -7.23 -13.57
C GLY A 191 -12.05 -5.80 -13.05
N HIS A 192 -12.88 -5.01 -13.72
CA HIS A 192 -13.19 -3.64 -13.30
C HIS A 192 -13.98 -3.62 -11.98
N ILE A 193 -14.96 -4.51 -11.81
CA ILE A 193 -15.69 -4.66 -10.54
C ILE A 193 -14.72 -5.00 -9.40
N ASN A 194 -13.83 -5.97 -9.63
CA ASN A 194 -12.78 -6.33 -8.67
C ASN A 194 -11.90 -5.12 -8.30
N MET A 195 -11.45 -4.34 -9.29
CA MET A 195 -10.62 -3.15 -9.04
C MET A 195 -11.38 -2.06 -8.29
N MET A 196 -12.68 -1.85 -8.56
CA MET A 196 -13.51 -0.91 -7.82
C MET A 196 -13.71 -1.32 -6.37
N ALA A 197 -14.03 -2.60 -6.11
CA ALA A 197 -14.19 -3.13 -4.76
C ALA A 197 -12.89 -3.04 -3.96
N ARG A 198 -11.77 -3.44 -4.58
CA ARG A 198 -10.43 -3.31 -3.99
C ARG A 198 -10.06 -1.86 -3.71
N ARG A 199 -10.41 -0.93 -4.60
CA ARG A 199 -10.19 0.50 -4.38
C ARG A 199 -10.93 0.98 -3.14
N LYS A 200 -12.17 0.54 -2.93
CA LYS A 200 -12.96 0.86 -1.73
C LYS A 200 -12.34 0.26 -0.46
N MET A 201 -11.91 -0.99 -0.51
CA MET A 201 -11.19 -1.65 0.60
C MET A 201 -9.91 -0.89 0.97
N MET A 202 -9.08 -0.52 -0.01
CA MET A 202 -7.85 0.23 0.26
C MET A 202 -8.11 1.65 0.76
N LYS A 203 -9.18 2.31 0.30
CA LYS A 203 -9.58 3.60 0.87
C LYS A 203 -9.93 3.48 2.35
N LEU A 204 -10.67 2.44 2.73
CA LEU A 204 -10.98 2.15 4.13
C LEU A 204 -9.71 1.89 4.94
N PHE A 205 -8.80 1.03 4.43
CA PHE A 205 -7.54 0.73 5.10
C PHE A 205 -6.70 2.00 5.35
N LEU A 206 -6.53 2.84 4.31
CA LEU A 206 -5.79 4.10 4.45
C LEU A 206 -6.47 5.08 5.40
N ALA A 207 -7.80 5.04 5.51
CA ALA A 207 -8.53 5.86 6.46
C ALA A 207 -8.30 5.42 7.90
N HIS A 208 -8.29 4.12 8.17
CA HIS A 208 -7.95 3.59 9.49
C HIS A 208 -6.49 3.85 9.85
N LEU A 209 -5.56 3.63 8.92
CA LEU A 209 -4.14 3.94 9.12
C LEU A 209 -3.94 5.42 9.45
N TRP A 210 -4.57 6.32 8.69
CA TRP A 210 -4.49 7.76 8.93
C TRP A 210 -5.04 8.14 10.30
N LEU A 211 -6.20 7.59 10.69
CA LEU A 211 -6.83 7.89 11.97
C LEU A 211 -5.93 7.45 13.13
N VAL A 212 -5.57 6.16 13.17
CA VAL A 212 -4.78 5.59 14.26
C VAL A 212 -3.40 6.26 14.35
N TRP A 213 -2.76 6.54 13.22
CA TRP A 213 -1.44 7.20 13.22
C TRP A 213 -1.52 8.63 13.75
N ARG A 214 -2.53 9.41 13.34
CA ARG A 214 -2.70 10.77 13.85
C ARG A 214 -3.11 10.80 15.32
N GLU A 215 -3.98 9.88 15.75
CA GLU A 215 -4.34 9.71 17.16
C GLU A 215 -3.12 9.40 18.02
N ALA A 216 -2.29 8.45 17.59
CA ALA A 216 -1.07 8.05 18.30
C ALA A 216 -0.05 9.21 18.44
N LEU A 217 -0.06 10.17 17.52
CA LEU A 217 0.80 11.36 17.55
C LEU A 217 0.11 12.60 18.16
N GLY A 218 -1.14 12.49 18.60
CA GLY A 218 -1.91 13.64 19.10
C GLY A 218 -2.18 14.73 18.05
N LEU A 219 -2.10 14.38 16.76
CA LEU A 219 -2.30 15.34 15.66
C LEU A 219 -3.79 15.66 15.48
N PRO A 220 -4.15 16.88 15.04
CA PRO A 220 -5.54 17.24 14.79
C PRO A 220 -6.22 16.30 13.80
N ILE A 221 -7.41 15.82 14.16
CA ILE A 221 -8.24 14.96 13.31
C ILE A 221 -9.37 15.82 12.75
N THR A 222 -9.40 15.97 11.43
CA THR A 222 -10.46 16.72 10.76
C THR A 222 -11.79 15.97 10.87
N LYS A 223 -12.81 16.67 11.39
CA LYS A 223 -14.20 16.18 11.59
C LYS A 223 -14.98 15.71 10.33
N PRO A 224 -14.59 15.92 9.05
CA PRO A 224 -15.34 15.38 7.90
C PRO A 224 -15.40 13.84 7.86
N TYR A 225 -14.58 13.16 8.67
CA TYR A 225 -14.48 11.71 8.76
C TYR A 225 -15.84 11.02 9.03
N ALA A 226 -16.69 11.56 9.91
CA ALA A 226 -18.02 11.00 10.18
C ALA A 226 -19.00 11.21 9.01
N HIS A 227 -18.94 12.37 8.34
CA HIS A 227 -19.93 12.75 7.32
C HIS A 227 -19.61 12.18 5.92
N GLN A 228 -18.33 12.00 5.56
CA GLN A 228 -17.94 11.40 4.27
C GLN A 228 -18.18 9.88 4.20
N MET A 229 -18.26 9.19 5.35
CA MET A 229 -18.66 7.78 5.45
C MET A 229 -20.20 7.59 5.56
N MET A 230 -20.92 8.61 6.06
CA MET A 230 -22.39 8.62 6.16
C MET A 230 -23.13 8.58 4.81
N GLY A 231 -22.46 8.86 3.70
CA GLY A 231 -23.10 8.82 2.38
C GLY A 231 -23.32 7.41 1.82
N HIS A 232 -22.53 6.39 2.23
CA HIS A 232 -22.60 5.10 1.55
C HIS A 232 -22.40 3.82 2.37
N ASP A 233 -21.68 3.75 3.50
CA ASP A 233 -21.48 2.47 4.24
C ASP A 233 -21.21 2.59 5.76
N GLY A 234 -21.40 3.76 6.37
CA GLY A 234 -21.24 3.94 7.83
C GLY A 234 -19.77 4.03 8.29
N TYR A 235 -19.55 4.64 9.45
CA TYR A 235 -18.24 4.63 10.11
C TYR A 235 -17.92 3.20 10.56
N ILE A 236 -16.77 2.68 10.13
CA ILE A 236 -16.23 1.40 10.60
C ILE A 236 -15.04 1.75 11.49
N ASP A 237 -15.07 1.25 12.72
CA ASP A 237 -13.98 1.43 13.66
C ASP A 237 -12.75 0.61 13.21
N PRO A 238 -11.53 1.21 13.15
CA PRO A 238 -10.29 0.49 12.89
C PRO A 238 -10.11 -0.80 13.70
N TRP A 239 -10.51 -0.81 14.97
CA TRP A 239 -10.34 -1.93 15.89
C TRP A 239 -11.37 -3.06 15.65
N LYS A 240 -12.44 -2.80 14.90
CA LYS A 240 -13.32 -3.88 14.38
C LYS A 240 -12.72 -4.61 13.18
N MET A 241 -11.58 -4.13 12.67
CA MET A 241 -10.92 -4.69 11.49
C MET A 241 -9.64 -5.48 11.82
N VAL A 242 -9.34 -5.71 13.10
CA VAL A 242 -8.24 -6.56 13.56
C VAL A 242 -8.72 -7.98 13.90
N GLU A 243 -7.83 -8.97 13.91
CA GLU A 243 -8.19 -10.32 14.38
C GLU A 243 -8.53 -10.31 15.88
N GLY A 244 -9.66 -10.89 16.27
CA GLY A 244 -10.10 -10.92 17.68
C GLY A 244 -11.03 -9.76 18.11
N GLY A 245 -11.31 -8.79 17.24
CA GLY A 245 -12.23 -7.66 17.51
C GLY A 245 -13.73 -8.01 17.50
N GLY A 246 -14.07 -9.28 17.71
CA GLY A 246 -15.42 -9.78 17.88
C GLY A 246 -15.52 -10.56 19.17
N ALA A 247 -15.71 -9.84 20.27
CA ALA A 247 -16.41 -10.35 21.46
C ALA A 247 -17.87 -9.90 21.37
#